data_AF-A0A2E6W5U9-F1
#
_entry.id   AF-A0A2E6W5U9-F1
#
_cell.length_a   1.000
_cell.length_b   1.000
_cell.length_c   1.000
_cell.angle_alpha   90.00
_cell.angle_beta   90.00
_cell.angle_gamma   90.00
#
_symmetry.space_group_name_H-M   'P 1'
#
loop_
_entity.id
_entity.type
_entity.pdbx_description
1 polymer ?
#
loop_
_entity_poly.entity_id
_entity_poly.type
_entity_poly.pdbx_seq_one_letter_code
_entity_poly.pdbx_strand_id
1 'polypeptide(L)'
;MPSKGVLILYSNSAQLDYYKLSKLCSRLAEQYLNVPCTIQYIEPEQTNFRTFRYPENTLEKTEWNNIGRFSALDLSPYDETILLDSDYIVQSNTLANYFGCDHDFICHNKSWDVTGNDVFRHDQYMTQNKFEMRWATVIYFKKTQKSKQIFDTWRSVYENYDYYSKLFGFRRTPFRNDFAMSIAHQICNGYKNSYTFNYDLPALSSSDSVLDYNKGKWLLKYEYKNTHNVMRYTGDLHIMNKHSLLEIADKL
;
A
#
# COMPACT_ATOMS: atom_id res chain seq x y z
N MET A 1 -8.29 -1.89 27.68
CA MET A 1 -7.89 -0.99 26.57
C MET A 1 -8.20 -1.70 25.27
N PRO A 2 -8.61 -1.00 24.20
CA PRO A 2 -8.83 -1.63 22.89
C PRO A 2 -7.53 -2.29 22.40
N SER A 3 -7.67 -3.46 21.79
CA SER A 3 -6.54 -4.18 21.19
C SER A 3 -6.03 -3.45 19.95
N LYS A 4 -4.71 -3.42 19.78
CA LYS A 4 -4.02 -2.67 18.71
C LYS A 4 -3.04 -3.59 18.01
N GLY A 5 -2.95 -3.50 16.69
CA GLY A 5 -1.98 -4.29 15.95
C GLY A 5 -1.91 -3.97 14.47
N VAL A 6 -1.04 -4.69 13.79
CA VAL A 6 -0.81 -4.60 12.36
C VAL A 6 -1.41 -5.81 11.67
N LEU A 7 -2.05 -5.60 10.52
CA LEU A 7 -2.52 -6.66 9.64
C LEU A 7 -1.78 -6.58 8.31
N ILE A 8 -1.25 -7.71 7.85
CA ILE A 8 -0.69 -7.86 6.50
C ILE A 8 -1.46 -8.96 5.80
N LEU A 9 -1.99 -8.64 4.63
CA LEU A 9 -2.69 -9.60 3.78
C LEU A 9 -1.76 -10.04 2.66
N TYR A 10 -1.70 -11.34 2.39
CA TYR A 10 -0.91 -11.86 1.29
C TYR A 10 -1.62 -13.00 0.56
N SER A 11 -1.28 -13.16 -0.71
CA SER A 11 -1.66 -14.30 -1.54
C SER A 11 -0.40 -14.90 -2.14
N ASN A 12 -0.46 -16.18 -2.52
CA ASN A 12 0.63 -16.79 -3.26
C ASN A 12 0.76 -16.13 -4.65
N SER A 13 1.96 -16.15 -5.19
CA SER A 13 2.25 -15.74 -6.56
C SER A 13 3.28 -16.68 -7.17
N ALA A 14 3.15 -16.94 -8.48
CA ALA A 14 4.12 -17.76 -9.20
C ALA A 14 5.49 -17.09 -9.36
N GLN A 15 5.59 -15.75 -9.21
CA GLN A 15 6.80 -14.98 -9.53
C GLN A 15 7.49 -14.37 -8.31
N LEU A 16 6.76 -14.12 -7.22
CA LEU A 16 7.25 -13.38 -6.05
C LEU A 16 6.85 -14.07 -4.76
N ASP A 17 7.79 -14.14 -3.81
CA ASP A 17 7.56 -14.68 -2.48
C ASP A 17 6.93 -13.62 -1.56
N TYR A 18 5.62 -13.43 -1.71
CA TYR A 18 4.85 -12.52 -0.87
C TYR A 18 4.80 -12.96 0.61
N TYR A 19 5.00 -14.24 0.91
CA TYR A 19 5.08 -14.70 2.29
C TYR A 19 6.39 -14.21 2.94
N LYS A 20 7.52 -14.33 2.26
CA LYS A 20 8.81 -13.78 2.72
C LYS A 20 8.73 -12.27 2.90
N LEU A 21 8.13 -11.54 1.95
CA LEU A 21 7.88 -10.09 2.09
C LEU A 21 7.02 -9.77 3.31
N SER A 22 5.93 -10.51 3.52
CA SER A 22 5.02 -10.30 4.65
C SER A 22 5.69 -10.58 5.99
N LYS A 23 6.53 -11.63 6.07
CA LYS A 23 7.34 -11.94 7.26
C LYS A 23 8.35 -10.84 7.58
N LEU A 24 8.99 -10.31 6.54
CA LEU A 24 9.93 -9.20 6.67
C LEU A 24 9.23 -7.93 7.16
N CYS A 25 8.15 -7.51 6.50
CA CYS A 25 7.33 -6.36 6.89
C CYS A 25 6.80 -6.52 8.33
N SER A 26 6.27 -7.70 8.69
CA SER A 26 5.75 -8.01 10.02
C SER A 26 6.80 -7.84 11.11
N ARG A 27 8.00 -8.41 10.94
CA ARG A 27 9.08 -8.31 11.94
C ARG A 27 9.45 -6.85 12.21
N LEU A 28 9.59 -6.06 11.15
CA LEU A 28 9.97 -4.65 11.26
C LEU A 28 8.82 -3.81 11.84
N ALA A 29 7.58 -4.08 11.47
CA ALA A 29 6.41 -3.44 12.06
C ALA A 29 6.30 -3.72 13.57
N GLU A 30 6.50 -4.96 14.01
CA GLU A 30 6.51 -5.32 15.44
C GLU A 30 7.63 -4.58 16.19
N GLN A 31 8.84 -4.55 15.60
CA GLN A 31 10.00 -3.88 16.20
C GLN A 31 9.78 -2.37 16.37
N TYR A 32 9.31 -1.68 15.33
CA TYR A 32 9.25 -0.22 15.31
C TYR A 32 7.96 0.35 15.89
N LEU A 33 6.84 -0.37 15.76
CA LEU A 33 5.53 0.09 16.24
C LEU A 33 5.19 -0.45 17.64
N ASN A 34 5.92 -1.45 18.12
CA ASN A 34 5.72 -2.07 19.44
C ASN A 34 4.28 -2.56 19.65
N VAL A 35 3.71 -3.18 18.62
CA VAL A 35 2.39 -3.83 18.61
C VAL A 35 2.48 -5.16 17.87
N PRO A 36 1.63 -6.15 18.18
CA PRO A 36 1.63 -7.43 17.46
C PRO A 36 1.27 -7.26 15.98
N CYS A 37 1.81 -8.13 15.13
CA CYS A 37 1.49 -8.17 13.70
C CYS A 37 0.89 -9.53 13.32
N THR A 38 -0.25 -9.50 12.62
CA THR A 38 -0.91 -10.68 12.06
C THR A 38 -0.71 -10.72 10.56
N ILE A 39 -0.15 -11.82 10.06
CA ILE A 39 -0.09 -12.11 8.63
C ILE A 39 -1.22 -13.06 8.28
N GLN A 40 -2.09 -12.66 7.38
CA GLN A 40 -3.24 -13.44 6.96
C GLN A 40 -3.12 -13.80 5.47
N TYR A 41 -3.18 -15.10 5.20
CA TYR A 41 -3.30 -15.60 3.84
C TYR A 41 -4.70 -15.36 3.29
N ILE A 42 -4.78 -14.92 2.04
CA ILE A 42 -6.01 -14.78 1.26
C ILE A 42 -5.86 -15.61 -0.01
N GLU A 43 -6.78 -16.53 -0.25
CA GLU A 43 -6.84 -17.29 -1.48
C GLU A 43 -7.16 -16.35 -2.66
N PRO A 44 -6.37 -16.39 -3.75
CA PRO A 44 -6.66 -15.56 -4.92
C PRO A 44 -7.92 -16.06 -5.64
N GLU A 45 -9.01 -15.30 -5.58
CA GLU A 45 -10.25 -15.54 -6.33
C GLU A 45 -10.12 -15.26 -7.85
N GLN A 46 -9.07 -14.55 -8.25
CA GLN A 46 -8.78 -14.23 -9.65
C GLN A 46 -7.28 -14.08 -9.89
N THR A 47 -6.81 -14.56 -11.03
CA THR A 47 -5.44 -14.34 -11.50
C THR A 47 -5.40 -13.11 -12.41
N ASN A 48 -5.00 -11.97 -11.85
CA ASN A 48 -4.76 -10.75 -12.62
C ASN A 48 -3.29 -10.60 -12.97
N PHE A 49 -3.00 -9.86 -14.03
CA PHE A 49 -1.64 -9.52 -14.41
C PHE A 49 -1.50 -8.01 -14.60
N ARG A 50 -0.34 -7.48 -14.23
CA ARG A 50 0.06 -6.11 -14.52
C ARG A 50 1.47 -6.11 -15.08
N THR A 51 1.70 -5.27 -16.08
CA THR A 51 3.04 -5.04 -16.59
C THR A 51 3.72 -3.96 -15.76
N PHE A 52 4.85 -4.31 -15.17
CA PHE A 52 5.73 -3.36 -14.47
C PHE A 52 6.93 -3.03 -15.35
N ARG A 53 7.44 -1.81 -15.16
CA ARG A 53 8.73 -1.40 -15.71
C ARG A 53 9.75 -1.48 -14.59
N TYR A 54 10.78 -2.29 -14.82
CA TYR A 54 11.94 -2.47 -13.97
C TYR A 54 13.13 -1.68 -14.52
N PRO A 55 14.29 -1.65 -13.81
CA PRO A 55 15.48 -0.99 -14.30
C PRO A 55 15.85 -1.40 -15.74
N GLU A 56 16.58 -0.52 -16.42
CA GLU A 56 17.04 -0.73 -17.80
C GLU A 56 15.88 -0.89 -18.80
N ASN A 57 14.71 -0.34 -18.47
CA ASN A 57 13.47 -0.42 -19.26
C ASN A 57 12.95 -1.85 -19.48
N THR A 58 13.34 -2.79 -18.64
CA THR A 58 12.82 -4.16 -18.67
C THR A 58 11.34 -4.16 -18.33
N LEU A 59 10.51 -4.73 -19.21
CA LEU A 59 9.08 -4.90 -18.99
C LEU A 59 8.80 -6.33 -18.56
N GLU A 60 8.12 -6.49 -17.43
CA GLU A 60 7.72 -7.80 -16.93
C GLU A 60 6.22 -7.81 -16.67
N LYS A 61 5.56 -8.88 -17.12
CA LYS A 61 4.16 -9.15 -16.79
C LYS A 61 4.12 -9.97 -15.50
N THR A 62 3.72 -9.33 -14.41
CA THR A 62 3.71 -9.94 -13.07
C THR A 62 2.27 -10.25 -12.65
N GLU A 63 2.05 -11.40 -12.04
CA GLU A 63 0.81 -11.76 -11.36
C GLU A 63 0.53 -10.75 -10.24
N TRP A 64 -0.67 -10.17 -10.27
CA TRP A 64 -1.02 -9.06 -9.40
C TRP A 64 -2.33 -9.34 -8.66
N ASN A 65 -2.21 -10.08 -7.57
CA ASN A 65 -3.30 -10.47 -6.69
C ASN A 65 -3.63 -9.32 -5.72
N ASN A 66 -4.30 -8.30 -6.25
CA ASN A 66 -4.68 -7.10 -5.51
C ASN A 66 -6.12 -7.17 -5.00
N ILE A 67 -6.61 -8.31 -4.53
CA ILE A 67 -7.98 -8.49 -4.05
C ILE A 67 -8.04 -8.67 -2.53
N GLY A 68 -9.25 -8.68 -1.95
CA GLY A 68 -9.48 -9.11 -0.57
C GLY A 68 -9.18 -8.07 0.52
N ARG A 69 -8.58 -6.91 0.20
CA ARG A 69 -8.33 -5.85 1.20
C ARG A 69 -9.60 -5.30 1.84
N PHE A 70 -10.74 -5.35 1.15
CA PHE A 70 -12.04 -5.00 1.73
C PHE A 70 -12.47 -5.92 2.88
N SER A 71 -11.85 -7.10 3.04
CA SER A 71 -12.10 -8.03 4.14
C SER A 71 -11.24 -7.74 5.38
N ALA A 72 -10.33 -6.75 5.33
CA ALA A 72 -9.40 -6.46 6.43
C ALA A 72 -10.10 -6.14 7.76
N LEU A 73 -11.27 -5.50 7.73
CA LEU A 73 -12.04 -5.21 8.94
C LEU A 73 -12.46 -6.49 9.67
N ASP A 74 -12.92 -7.49 8.93
CA ASP A 74 -13.38 -8.77 9.47
C ASP A 74 -12.19 -9.65 9.87
N LEU A 75 -11.11 -9.63 9.09
CA LEU A 75 -9.92 -10.45 9.28
C LEU A 75 -9.00 -9.96 10.40
N SER A 76 -9.01 -8.66 10.71
CA SER A 76 -8.16 -8.14 11.79
C SER A 76 -8.61 -8.67 13.15
N PRO A 77 -7.70 -9.21 13.98
CA PRO A 77 -8.02 -9.58 15.36
C PRO A 77 -8.06 -8.37 16.31
N TYR A 78 -7.75 -7.16 15.83
CA TYR A 78 -7.59 -5.97 16.65
C TYR A 78 -8.76 -5.00 16.54
N ASP A 79 -9.02 -4.26 17.61
CA ASP A 79 -10.02 -3.18 17.64
C ASP A 79 -9.54 -1.95 16.85
N GLU A 80 -8.23 -1.67 16.89
CA GLU A 80 -7.53 -0.70 16.06
C GLU A 80 -6.44 -1.37 15.25
N THR A 81 -6.42 -1.12 13.95
CA THR A 81 -5.56 -1.85 13.01
C THR A 81 -4.84 -0.90 12.09
N ILE A 82 -3.55 -1.18 11.85
CA ILE A 82 -2.83 -0.66 10.69
C ILE A 82 -2.70 -1.79 9.67
N LEU A 83 -3.39 -1.67 8.54
CA LEU A 83 -3.26 -2.55 7.39
C LEU A 83 -2.09 -2.07 6.52
N LEU A 84 -1.15 -2.97 6.23
CA LEU A 84 0.03 -2.69 5.41
C LEU A 84 0.07 -3.55 4.15
N ASP A 85 0.54 -2.97 3.05
CA ASP A 85 1.16 -3.73 1.97
C ASP A 85 2.43 -4.43 2.46
N SER A 86 2.68 -5.64 1.96
CA SER A 86 3.87 -6.43 2.31
C SER A 86 5.18 -5.85 1.76
N ASP A 87 5.11 -4.92 0.81
CA ASP A 87 6.25 -4.17 0.28
C ASP A 87 6.38 -2.75 0.87
N TYR A 88 5.62 -2.44 1.92
CA TYR A 88 5.84 -1.26 2.76
C TYR A 88 6.70 -1.64 3.98
N ILE A 89 7.92 -1.12 4.03
CA ILE A 89 8.86 -1.43 5.11
C ILE A 89 8.85 -0.32 6.17
N VAL A 90 8.43 -0.67 7.39
CA VAL A 90 8.42 0.22 8.55
C VAL A 90 9.82 0.35 9.13
N GLN A 91 10.29 1.59 9.35
CA GLN A 91 11.60 1.91 9.96
C GLN A 91 11.53 3.03 11.01
N SER A 92 10.32 3.41 11.39
CA SER A 92 10.06 4.42 12.40
C SER A 92 8.81 4.08 13.21
N ASN A 93 8.65 4.75 14.35
CA ASN A 93 7.43 4.64 15.16
C ASN A 93 6.33 5.63 14.72
N THR A 94 6.47 6.29 13.56
CA THR A 94 5.54 7.34 13.10
C THR A 94 4.11 6.85 13.04
N LEU A 95 3.89 5.65 12.50
CA LEU A 95 2.58 5.02 12.40
C LEU A 95 1.97 4.68 13.77
N ALA A 96 2.78 4.42 14.80
CA ALA A 96 2.29 4.10 16.14
C ALA A 96 1.50 5.26 16.76
N ASN A 97 1.78 6.50 16.35
CA ASN A 97 1.10 7.70 16.83
C ASN A 97 -0.38 7.78 16.42
N TYR A 98 -0.83 6.95 15.47
CA TYR A 98 -2.22 6.93 15.03
C TYR A 98 -3.11 6.03 15.90
N PHE A 99 -2.52 5.11 16.67
CA PHE A 99 -3.30 4.32 17.62
C PHE A 99 -3.85 5.20 18.75
N GLY A 100 -5.17 5.17 18.92
CA GLY A 100 -5.90 6.00 19.89
C GLY A 100 -6.25 7.39 19.38
N CYS A 101 -5.98 7.73 18.11
CA CYS A 101 -6.44 9.01 17.53
C CYS A 101 -7.98 9.04 17.42
N ASP A 102 -8.60 10.20 17.19
CA ASP A 102 -10.08 10.31 17.14
C ASP A 102 -10.70 9.92 15.79
N HIS A 103 -9.90 9.44 14.84
CA HIS A 103 -10.39 9.09 13.51
C HIS A 103 -10.75 7.60 13.41
N ASP A 104 -11.76 7.28 12.62
CA ASP A 104 -12.19 5.90 12.37
C ASP A 104 -11.37 5.20 11.29
N PHE A 105 -10.97 5.96 10.26
CA PHE A 105 -10.32 5.45 9.06
C PHE A 105 -9.38 6.53 8.49
N ILE A 106 -8.14 6.16 8.21
CA ILE A 106 -7.11 7.06 7.67
C ILE A 106 -6.32 6.32 6.58
N CYS A 107 -6.08 6.99 5.47
CA CYS A 107 -5.19 6.53 4.41
C CYS A 107 -4.51 7.74 3.74
N HIS A 108 -3.47 7.48 2.96
CA HIS A 108 -2.77 8.54 2.22
C HIS A 108 -3.58 8.95 0.98
N ASN A 109 -3.57 10.24 0.65
CA ASN A 109 -4.07 10.76 -0.64
C ASN A 109 -2.96 11.31 -1.53
N LYS A 110 -1.71 11.18 -1.08
CA LYS A 110 -0.51 11.60 -1.78
C LYS A 110 0.60 10.62 -1.53
N SER A 111 1.50 10.54 -2.49
CA SER A 111 2.75 9.79 -2.44
C SER A 111 3.90 10.73 -2.76
N TRP A 112 5.01 10.53 -2.07
CA TRP A 112 6.26 11.22 -2.32
C TRP A 112 7.26 10.24 -2.92
N ASP A 113 7.70 10.52 -4.14
CA ASP A 113 8.82 9.83 -4.77
C ASP A 113 10.13 10.24 -4.09
N VAL A 114 10.72 9.31 -3.34
CA VAL A 114 11.94 9.59 -2.55
C VAL A 114 13.15 9.97 -3.41
N THR A 115 13.12 9.67 -4.71
CA THR A 115 14.18 10.02 -5.67
C THR A 115 14.07 11.46 -6.18
N GLY A 116 12.90 12.09 -6.01
CA GLY A 116 12.59 13.42 -6.56
C GLY A 116 12.23 13.43 -8.04
N ASN A 117 12.07 12.26 -8.69
CA ASN A 117 11.67 12.15 -10.10
C ASN A 117 10.19 12.45 -10.36
N ASP A 118 9.37 12.52 -9.30
CA ASP A 118 7.93 12.81 -9.36
C ASP A 118 7.15 11.81 -10.23
N VAL A 119 7.55 10.54 -10.18
CA VAL A 119 6.94 9.46 -10.99
C VAL A 119 5.48 9.17 -10.64
N PHE A 120 5.07 9.51 -9.41
CA PHE A 120 3.72 9.26 -8.89
C PHE A 120 2.73 10.43 -9.07
N ARG A 121 3.12 11.52 -9.71
CA ARG A 121 2.23 12.69 -9.94
C ARG A 121 0.89 12.34 -10.59
N HIS A 122 0.87 11.29 -11.41
CA HIS A 122 -0.32 10.83 -12.10
C HIS A 122 -1.26 10.01 -11.22
N ASP A 123 -0.78 9.52 -10.07
CA ASP A 123 -1.58 8.79 -9.08
C ASP A 123 -2.26 9.74 -8.08
N GLN A 124 -2.17 11.06 -8.24
CA GLN A 124 -2.97 12.01 -7.43
C GLN A 124 -4.48 11.88 -7.72
N TYR A 125 -4.83 11.51 -8.95
CA TYR A 125 -6.22 11.41 -9.39
C TYR A 125 -6.47 10.07 -10.07
N MET A 126 -7.62 9.48 -9.78
CA MET A 126 -8.06 8.21 -10.36
C MET A 126 -8.39 8.36 -11.85
N THR A 127 -8.97 9.50 -12.24
CA THR A 127 -9.50 9.76 -13.59
C THR A 127 -9.22 11.19 -14.05
N GLN A 128 -9.45 11.45 -15.34
CA GLN A 128 -9.26 12.79 -15.94
C GLN A 128 -10.16 13.87 -15.31
N ASN A 129 -11.27 13.45 -14.67
CA ASN A 129 -12.18 14.34 -13.96
C ASN A 129 -11.64 14.77 -12.58
N LYS A 130 -10.36 14.53 -12.28
CA LYS A 130 -9.67 14.91 -11.04
C LYS A 130 -10.33 14.34 -9.78
N PHE A 131 -10.91 13.15 -9.89
CA PHE A 131 -11.37 12.42 -8.72
C PHE A 131 -10.15 11.98 -7.90
N GLU A 132 -10.02 12.48 -6.67
CA GLU A 132 -8.86 12.22 -5.80
C GLU A 132 -8.66 10.72 -5.58
N MET A 133 -7.43 10.24 -5.81
CA MET A 133 -7.05 8.87 -5.48
C MET A 133 -6.55 8.82 -4.03
N ARG A 134 -6.88 7.74 -3.35
CA ARG A 134 -6.34 7.36 -2.05
C ARG A 134 -5.61 6.04 -2.16
N TRP A 135 -4.48 5.95 -1.46
CA TRP A 135 -3.60 4.79 -1.47
C TRP A 135 -4.08 3.74 -0.48
N ALA A 136 -4.22 2.50 -0.95
CA ALA A 136 -4.57 1.36 -0.11
C ALA A 136 -3.34 0.70 0.56
N THR A 137 -2.14 1.27 0.39
CA THR A 137 -0.85 0.74 0.88
C THR A 137 -0.74 0.74 2.39
N VAL A 138 -1.13 1.83 3.04
CA VAL A 138 -1.18 1.95 4.50
C VAL A 138 -2.55 2.51 4.88
N ILE A 139 -3.30 1.76 5.67
CA ILE A 139 -4.62 2.15 6.16
C ILE A 139 -4.67 1.95 7.67
N TYR A 140 -4.95 3.00 8.43
CA TYR A 140 -5.38 2.86 9.81
C TYR A 140 -6.90 2.79 9.87
N PHE A 141 -7.44 1.87 10.67
CA PHE A 141 -8.87 1.82 10.94
C PHE A 141 -9.21 1.30 12.33
N LYS A 142 -10.37 1.70 12.83
CA LYS A 142 -11.01 1.15 14.02
C LYS A 142 -12.21 0.29 13.66
N LYS A 143 -12.54 -0.71 14.48
CA LYS A 143 -13.80 -1.46 14.38
C LYS A 143 -15.00 -0.64 14.86
N THR A 144 -15.38 0.35 14.06
CA THR A 144 -16.56 1.20 14.30
C THR A 144 -17.57 1.06 13.18
N GLN A 145 -18.80 1.55 13.42
CA GLN A 145 -19.84 1.55 12.40
C GLN A 145 -19.42 2.33 11.15
N LYS A 146 -18.64 3.40 11.32
CA LYS A 146 -18.16 4.22 10.22
C LYS A 146 -17.16 3.46 9.34
N SER A 147 -16.16 2.81 9.94
CA SER A 147 -15.23 1.95 9.19
C SER A 147 -15.97 0.81 8.51
N LYS A 148 -16.93 0.19 9.21
CA LYS A 148 -17.75 -0.87 8.63
C LYS A 148 -18.45 -0.43 7.34
N GLN A 149 -19.06 0.76 7.33
CA GLN A 149 -19.67 1.32 6.12
C GLN A 149 -18.67 1.47 4.98
N ILE A 150 -17.44 1.95 5.26
CA ILE A 150 -16.39 2.10 4.24
C ILE A 150 -15.98 0.75 3.67
N PHE A 151 -15.71 -0.25 4.52
CA PHE A 151 -15.31 -1.60 4.08
C PHE A 151 -16.43 -2.34 3.34
N ASP A 152 -17.68 -2.24 3.81
CA ASP A 152 -18.86 -2.81 3.12
C ASP A 152 -19.04 -2.16 1.74
N THR A 153 -18.89 -0.83 1.66
CA THR A 153 -18.98 -0.11 0.37
C THR A 153 -17.81 -0.46 -0.54
N TRP A 154 -16.60 -0.65 0.00
CA TRP A 154 -15.44 -1.10 -0.78
C TRP A 154 -15.68 -2.49 -1.38
N ARG A 155 -16.24 -3.42 -0.61
CA ARG A 155 -16.68 -4.72 -1.12
C ARG A 155 -17.71 -4.57 -2.24
N SER A 156 -18.73 -3.73 -2.06
CA SER A 156 -19.74 -3.48 -3.09
C SER A 156 -19.14 -2.88 -4.37
N VAL A 157 -18.15 -1.97 -4.26
CA VAL A 157 -17.44 -1.41 -5.41
C VAL A 157 -16.61 -2.48 -6.13
N TYR A 158 -15.97 -3.39 -5.41
CA TYR A 158 -15.27 -4.54 -6.00
C TYR A 158 -16.23 -5.45 -6.77
N GLU A 159 -17.35 -5.84 -6.16
CA GLU A 159 -18.38 -6.69 -6.79
C GLU A 159 -19.00 -6.04 -8.04
N ASN A 160 -19.04 -4.71 -8.08
CA ASN A 160 -19.62 -3.92 -9.17
C ASN A 160 -18.58 -3.10 -9.93
N TYR A 161 -17.32 -3.56 -9.99
CA TYR A 161 -16.19 -2.75 -10.49
C TYR A 161 -16.36 -2.30 -11.95
N ASP A 162 -17.02 -3.10 -12.80
CA ASP A 162 -17.34 -2.71 -14.18
C ASP A 162 -18.25 -1.46 -14.24
N TYR A 163 -19.32 -1.45 -13.44
CA TYR A 163 -20.22 -0.30 -13.33
C TYR A 163 -19.46 0.95 -12.88
N TYR A 164 -18.70 0.83 -11.80
CA TYR A 164 -17.93 1.95 -11.25
C TYR A 164 -16.83 2.45 -12.20
N SER A 165 -16.21 1.55 -12.97
CA SER A 165 -15.22 1.91 -13.99
C SER A 165 -15.82 2.80 -15.08
N LYS A 166 -17.06 2.52 -15.50
CA LYS A 166 -17.80 3.33 -16.47
C LYS A 166 -18.27 4.64 -15.86
N LEU A 167 -18.80 4.60 -14.64
CA LEU A 167 -19.32 5.79 -13.94
C LEU A 167 -18.24 6.84 -13.70
N PHE A 168 -17.05 6.42 -13.22
CA PHE A 168 -15.97 7.33 -12.90
C PHE A 168 -15.00 7.58 -14.07
N GLY A 169 -14.98 6.68 -15.06
CA GLY A 169 -14.15 6.82 -16.26
C GLY A 169 -12.71 6.33 -16.08
N PHE A 170 -12.50 5.17 -15.44
CA PHE A 170 -11.19 4.50 -15.33
C PHE A 170 -11.17 3.15 -16.06
N ARG A 171 -9.96 2.62 -16.27
CA ARG A 171 -9.78 1.29 -16.90
C ARG A 171 -10.27 0.18 -15.97
N ARG A 172 -11.22 -0.64 -16.45
CA ARG A 172 -11.77 -1.78 -15.70
C ARG A 172 -10.73 -2.81 -15.27
N THR A 173 -9.69 -3.05 -16.06
CA THR A 173 -8.66 -4.05 -15.75
C THR A 173 -7.25 -3.44 -15.79
N PRO A 174 -6.34 -3.86 -14.90
CA PRO A 174 -6.58 -4.76 -13.74
C PRO A 174 -7.39 -4.08 -12.62
N PHE A 175 -7.90 -4.88 -11.67
CA PHE A 175 -8.51 -4.35 -10.45
C PHE A 175 -7.48 -3.59 -9.61
N ARG A 176 -7.85 -2.39 -9.12
CA ARG A 176 -7.01 -1.57 -8.24
C ARG A 176 -7.73 -1.32 -6.91
N ASN A 177 -7.16 -1.81 -5.82
CA ASN A 177 -7.65 -1.52 -4.48
C ASN A 177 -7.72 -0.01 -4.19
N ASP A 178 -6.73 0.76 -4.65
CA ASP A 178 -6.70 2.22 -4.49
C ASP A 178 -7.97 2.86 -5.04
N PHE A 179 -8.42 2.43 -6.23
CA PHE A 179 -9.59 2.99 -6.90
C PHE A 179 -10.88 2.62 -6.18
N ALA A 180 -11.04 1.33 -5.86
CA ALA A 180 -12.22 0.85 -5.17
C ALA A 180 -12.37 1.46 -3.76
N MET A 181 -11.25 1.56 -3.02
CA MET A 181 -11.21 2.21 -1.71
C MET A 181 -11.50 3.71 -1.83
N SER A 182 -10.94 4.41 -2.82
CA SER A 182 -11.19 5.84 -3.05
C SER A 182 -12.68 6.13 -3.25
N ILE A 183 -13.36 5.33 -4.06
CA ILE A 183 -14.79 5.47 -4.33
C ILE A 183 -15.60 5.24 -3.04
N ALA A 184 -15.34 4.14 -2.35
CA ALA A 184 -16.04 3.79 -1.12
C ALA A 184 -15.86 4.87 -0.04
N HIS A 185 -14.62 5.29 0.16
CA HIS A 185 -14.25 6.32 1.10
C HIS A 185 -14.99 7.65 0.82
N GLN A 186 -15.02 8.08 -0.44
CA GLN A 186 -15.69 9.34 -0.83
C GLN A 186 -17.22 9.24 -0.70
N ILE A 187 -17.83 8.12 -1.11
CA ILE A 187 -19.27 7.88 -0.93
C ILE A 187 -19.65 7.95 0.55
N CYS A 188 -18.94 7.23 1.41
CA CYS A 188 -19.26 7.18 2.84
C CYS A 188 -19.01 8.51 3.57
N ASN A 189 -18.17 9.38 3.03
CA ASN A 189 -17.85 10.69 3.61
C ASN A 189 -18.60 11.86 2.95
N GLY A 190 -19.55 11.58 2.06
CA GLY A 190 -20.32 12.61 1.37
C GLY A 190 -19.42 13.53 0.54
N TYR A 191 -18.37 12.97 -0.07
CA TYR A 191 -17.39 13.67 -0.90
C TYR A 191 -16.63 14.80 -0.19
N LYS A 192 -16.60 14.80 1.14
CA LYS A 192 -15.75 15.70 1.92
C LYS A 192 -14.35 15.12 2.03
N ASN A 193 -13.35 15.97 1.86
CA ASN A 193 -11.97 15.60 2.18
C ASN A 193 -11.88 15.28 3.67
N SER A 194 -11.76 14.00 3.96
CA SER A 194 -11.56 13.47 5.30
C SER A 194 -10.07 13.45 5.64
N TYR A 195 -9.81 13.16 6.91
CA TYR A 195 -8.48 12.98 7.48
C TYR A 195 -7.62 11.98 6.68
N THR A 196 -6.36 12.35 6.50
CA THR A 196 -5.30 11.53 5.92
C THR A 196 -4.16 11.43 6.92
N PHE A 197 -3.19 10.57 6.63
CA PHE A 197 -1.89 10.69 7.27
C PHE A 197 -1.36 12.12 7.05
N ASN A 198 -0.70 12.68 8.06
CA ASN A 198 -0.16 14.05 8.04
C ASN A 198 1.18 14.18 7.29
N TYR A 199 1.54 13.15 6.52
CA TYR A 199 2.71 13.08 5.65
C TYR A 199 2.32 12.34 4.36
N ASP A 200 3.11 12.54 3.31
CA ASP A 200 2.92 11.86 2.02
C ASP A 200 3.53 10.46 2.07
N LEU A 201 2.92 9.47 1.40
CA LEU A 201 3.41 8.08 1.37
C LEU A 201 4.80 8.03 0.72
N PRO A 202 5.90 7.76 1.45
CA PRO A 202 7.21 7.64 0.84
C PRO A 202 7.27 6.38 -0.02
N ALA A 203 7.60 6.53 -1.31
CA ALA A 203 7.58 5.44 -2.26
C ALA A 203 8.79 5.46 -3.21
N LEU A 204 9.22 4.26 -3.59
CA LEU A 204 10.22 3.98 -4.63
C LEU A 204 9.55 3.20 -5.76
N SER A 205 9.67 3.71 -6.99
CA SER A 205 9.06 3.11 -8.18
C SER A 205 9.63 1.72 -8.50
N SER A 206 8.89 0.92 -9.26
CA SER A 206 9.37 -0.36 -9.79
C SER A 206 10.59 -0.19 -10.70
N SER A 207 10.75 0.99 -11.32
CA SER A 207 11.86 1.30 -12.23
C SER A 207 13.19 1.54 -11.52
N ASP A 208 13.15 1.75 -10.21
CA ASP A 208 14.31 1.99 -9.36
C ASP A 208 14.59 0.76 -8.49
N SER A 209 15.66 0.75 -7.70
CA SER A 209 16.06 -0.44 -6.94
C SER A 209 16.70 -0.13 -5.60
N VAL A 210 16.53 -1.03 -4.65
CA VAL A 210 17.32 -1.07 -3.42
C VAL A 210 18.60 -1.83 -3.70
N LEU A 211 19.76 -1.20 -3.48
CA LEU A 211 21.07 -1.85 -3.62
C LEU A 211 21.54 -2.49 -2.31
N ASP A 212 21.23 -1.83 -1.19
CA ASP A 212 21.71 -2.24 0.12
C ASP A 212 20.83 -1.67 1.23
N TYR A 213 20.95 -2.29 2.40
CA TYR A 213 20.41 -1.77 3.64
C TYR A 213 21.42 -1.98 4.76
N ASN A 214 21.76 -0.89 5.45
CA ASN A 214 22.77 -0.94 6.51
C ASN A 214 22.47 0.13 7.59
N LYS A 215 22.46 -0.29 8.86
CA LYS A 215 22.28 0.60 10.03
C LYS A 215 21.07 1.54 9.90
N GLY A 216 19.91 1.04 9.47
CA GLY A 216 18.71 1.88 9.35
C GLY A 216 18.68 2.77 8.12
N LYS A 217 19.52 2.52 7.11
CA LYS A 217 19.64 3.36 5.92
C LYS A 217 19.55 2.53 4.66
N TRP A 218 18.65 2.93 3.78
CA TRP A 218 18.53 2.43 2.42
C TRP A 218 19.64 3.00 1.55
N LEU A 219 20.20 2.19 0.67
CA LEU A 219 20.98 2.63 -0.48
C LEU A 219 20.14 2.37 -1.74
N LEU A 220 19.69 3.45 -2.39
CA LEU A 220 18.75 3.39 -3.51
C LEU A 220 19.45 3.75 -4.81
N LYS A 221 19.23 2.97 -5.87
CA LYS A 221 19.65 3.28 -7.24
C LYS A 221 18.44 3.75 -8.03
N TYR A 222 18.58 4.88 -8.72
CA TYR A 222 17.53 5.44 -9.56
C TYR A 222 18.11 6.09 -10.82
N GLU A 223 17.27 6.25 -11.84
CA GLU A 223 17.65 6.94 -13.08
C GLU A 223 17.11 8.38 -13.07
N TYR A 224 17.97 9.37 -13.34
CA TYR A 224 17.55 10.76 -13.55
C TYR A 224 18.22 11.31 -14.80
N LYS A 225 17.42 11.82 -15.75
CA LYS A 225 17.89 12.38 -17.02
C LYS A 225 18.94 11.48 -17.72
N ASN A 226 18.66 10.18 -17.83
CA ASN A 226 19.52 9.16 -18.44
C ASN A 226 20.85 8.90 -17.71
N THR A 227 20.96 9.29 -16.43
CA THR A 227 22.12 8.99 -15.59
C THR A 227 21.70 8.13 -14.41
N HIS A 228 22.55 7.16 -14.06
CA HIS A 228 22.37 6.34 -12.87
C HIS A 228 22.87 7.09 -11.65
N ASN A 229 22.01 7.25 -10.66
CA ASN A 229 22.29 7.94 -9.41
C ASN A 229 22.10 6.98 -8.25
N VAL A 230 22.77 7.28 -7.14
CA VAL A 230 22.64 6.54 -5.89
C VAL A 230 22.41 7.52 -4.76
N MET A 231 21.44 7.22 -3.90
CA MET A 231 21.15 8.03 -2.72
C MET A 231 21.02 7.19 -1.45
N ARG A 232 21.19 7.84 -0.30
CA ARG A 232 20.84 7.25 0.99
C ARG A 232 19.51 7.81 1.47
N TYR A 233 18.65 6.94 1.98
CA TYR A 233 17.35 7.31 2.55
C TYR A 233 17.16 6.66 3.93
N THR A 234 16.42 7.33 4.81
CA THR A 234 16.08 6.85 6.15
C THR A 234 14.61 7.14 6.39
N GLY A 235 13.87 6.11 6.80
CA GLY A 235 12.44 6.21 7.04
C GLY A 235 11.69 5.03 6.45
N ASP A 236 10.39 5.01 6.75
CA ASP A 236 9.47 4.03 6.18
C ASP A 236 9.47 4.17 4.65
N LEU A 237 9.32 3.06 3.92
CA LEU A 237 9.41 3.09 2.46
C LEU A 237 8.49 2.06 1.81
N HIS A 238 7.65 2.50 0.87
CA HIS A 238 6.94 1.64 -0.07
C HIS A 238 7.86 1.30 -1.25
N ILE A 239 8.23 0.03 -1.41
CA ILE A 239 9.20 -0.40 -2.42
C ILE A 239 8.48 -1.22 -3.49
N MET A 240 8.10 -0.57 -4.60
CA MET A 240 7.35 -1.26 -5.66
C MET A 240 8.19 -2.32 -6.40
N ASN A 241 9.53 -2.14 -6.45
CA ASN A 241 10.46 -3.14 -6.96
C ASN A 241 10.73 -4.23 -5.90
N LYS A 242 9.79 -5.18 -5.81
CA LYS A 242 9.82 -6.30 -4.87
C LYS A 242 11.02 -7.22 -5.05
N HIS A 243 11.56 -7.35 -6.27
CA HIS A 243 12.77 -8.16 -6.52
C HIS A 243 13.97 -7.58 -5.76
N SER A 244 14.24 -6.28 -5.92
CA SER A 244 15.36 -5.63 -5.21
C SER A 244 15.21 -5.69 -3.68
N LEU A 245 13.99 -5.67 -3.17
CA LEU A 245 13.71 -5.84 -1.74
C LEU A 245 13.98 -7.29 -1.28
N LEU A 246 13.61 -8.28 -2.07
CA LEU A 246 13.87 -9.70 -1.76
C LEU A 246 15.37 -10.03 -1.80
N GLU A 247 16.14 -9.42 -2.71
CA GLU A 247 17.59 -9.60 -2.83
C GLU A 247 18.36 -9.16 -1.59
N ILE A 248 17.87 -8.12 -0.90
CA ILE A 248 18.50 -7.59 0.32
C ILE A 248 17.77 -8.00 1.61
N ALA A 249 16.78 -8.90 1.53
CA ALA A 249 15.91 -9.26 2.66
C ALA A 249 16.67 -9.74 3.90
N ASP A 250 17.80 -10.44 3.70
CA ASP A 250 18.62 -11.00 4.79
C ASP A 250 19.42 -9.93 5.55
N LYS A 251 19.49 -8.69 5.01
CA LYS A 251 20.16 -7.53 5.64
C LYS A 251 19.22 -6.69 6.49
N LEU A 252 17.92 -6.84 6.28
CA LEU A 252 16.87 -6.10 6.99
C LEU A 252 16.59 -6.69 8.37
#